data_AF-A0A1J5KFV3-F1
#
_entry.id   AF-A0A1J5KFV3-F1
#
_cell.length_a   1.000
_cell.length_b   1.000
_cell.length_c   1.000
_cell.angle_alpha   90.00
_cell.angle_beta   90.00
_cell.angle_gamma   90.00
#
_symmetry.space_group_name_H-M   'P 1'
#
loop_
_entity.id
_entity.type
_entity.pdbx_description
1 polymer ?
#
loop_
_entity_poly.entity_id
_entity_poly.type
_entity_poly.pdbx_seq_one_letter_code
_entity_poly.pdbx_strand_id
1 'polypeptide(L)'
;MFHVEHKIKTLFRKGFFLFIAVSFLMTSCITPRHTVEINDYILLENGKEILGKEKGLTAFIFENDVRKIPFQQFLADKYKVGGYRDISYWVTIDGNRYKVYLYENAELEKYFDVSEFMVSNVETEVNIKGSKANFIAMSMINDANDDCLAEDSLYRSIATKYLKRLKDEYLYN
;
A
#
# COMPACT_ATOMS: atom_id res chain seq x y z
N MET A 1 15.05 -77.93 -18.44
CA MET A 1 14.52 -76.68 -19.02
C MET A 1 14.45 -75.67 -17.89
N PHE A 2 15.33 -74.67 -17.89
CA PHE A 2 15.56 -73.78 -16.75
C PHE A 2 14.43 -72.74 -16.63
N HIS A 3 13.84 -72.62 -15.45
CA HIS A 3 12.87 -71.57 -15.11
C HIS A 3 13.65 -70.36 -14.59
N VAL A 4 13.55 -69.23 -15.29
CA VAL A 4 14.17 -67.95 -14.90
C VAL A 4 13.06 -66.99 -14.50
N GLU A 5 12.98 -66.65 -13.21
CA GLU A 5 12.13 -65.56 -12.73
C GLU A 5 12.78 -64.20 -12.97
N HIS A 6 12.10 -63.32 -13.70
CA HIS A 6 12.55 -61.96 -13.96
C HIS A 6 12.39 -61.06 -12.72
N LYS A 7 13.51 -60.73 -12.05
CA LYS A 7 13.61 -59.73 -10.96
C LYS A 7 13.45 -58.27 -11.43
N ILE A 8 12.44 -57.95 -12.23
CA ILE A 8 12.27 -56.59 -12.81
C ILE A 8 11.30 -55.70 -11.98
N LYS A 9 10.44 -56.30 -11.15
CA LYS A 9 9.35 -55.55 -10.48
C LYS A 9 9.77 -54.67 -9.30
N THR A 10 10.94 -54.88 -8.68
CA THR A 10 11.33 -54.16 -7.45
C THR A 10 12.10 -52.87 -7.69
N LEU A 11 12.73 -52.70 -8.85
CA LEU A 11 13.52 -51.52 -9.18
C LEU A 11 12.63 -50.32 -9.54
N PHE A 12 11.51 -50.58 -10.23
CA PHE A 12 10.55 -49.55 -10.62
C PHE A 12 9.85 -48.91 -9.41
N ARG A 13 9.47 -49.72 -8.41
CA ARG A 13 8.79 -49.25 -7.21
C ARG A 13 9.70 -48.37 -6.34
N LYS A 14 10.98 -48.74 -6.16
CA LYS A 14 11.93 -47.96 -5.34
C LYS A 14 12.37 -46.66 -6.02
N GLY A 15 12.59 -46.68 -7.34
CA GLY A 15 12.95 -45.48 -8.10
C GLY A 15 11.80 -44.47 -8.18
N PHE A 16 10.56 -44.95 -8.32
CA PHE A 16 9.37 -44.10 -8.35
C PHE A 16 9.14 -43.35 -7.03
N PHE A 17 9.30 -44.01 -5.88
CA PHE A 17 9.21 -43.35 -4.57
C PHE A 17 10.32 -42.30 -4.35
N LEU A 18 11.54 -42.57 -4.83
CA LEU A 18 12.64 -41.60 -4.76
C LEU A 18 12.37 -40.37 -5.63
N PHE A 19 11.81 -40.57 -6.82
CA PHE A 19 11.48 -39.49 -7.75
C PHE A 19 10.36 -38.57 -7.21
N ILE A 20 9.35 -39.13 -6.54
CA ILE A 20 8.30 -38.36 -5.86
C ILE A 20 8.89 -37.56 -4.68
N ALA A 21 9.75 -38.19 -3.87
CA ALA A 21 10.36 -37.52 -2.72
C ALA A 21 11.24 -36.33 -3.14
N VAL A 22 11.98 -36.43 -4.25
CA VAL A 22 12.79 -35.33 -4.79
C VAL A 22 11.91 -34.22 -5.38
N SER A 23 10.78 -34.55 -6.01
CA SER A 23 9.86 -33.56 -6.58
C SER A 23 9.17 -32.69 -5.51
N PHE A 24 8.86 -33.25 -4.35
CA PHE A 24 8.27 -32.50 -3.22
C PHE A 24 9.26 -31.54 -2.54
N LEU A 25 10.57 -31.78 -2.65
CA LEU A 25 11.60 -30.88 -2.10
C LEU A 25 11.90 -29.68 -3.01
N MET A 26 11.42 -29.70 -4.26
CA MET A 26 11.61 -28.65 -5.26
C MET A 26 10.42 -27.69 -5.38
N THR A 27 9.35 -27.87 -4.58
CA THR A 27 8.28 -26.86 -4.49
C THR A 27 8.76 -25.72 -3.59
N SER A 28 9.63 -24.88 -4.14
CA SER A 28 9.95 -23.57 -3.59
C SER A 28 8.66 -22.86 -3.20
N CYS A 29 8.62 -22.30 -2.00
CA CYS A 29 7.52 -21.46 -1.53
C CYS A 29 7.23 -20.36 -2.57
N ILE A 30 6.17 -20.56 -3.37
CA ILE A 30 5.60 -19.47 -4.14
C ILE A 30 4.82 -18.65 -3.12
N THR A 31 5.44 -17.59 -2.63
CA THR A 31 4.71 -16.57 -1.88
C THR A 31 3.68 -16.00 -2.84
N PRO A 32 2.37 -16.13 -2.59
CA PRO A 32 1.37 -15.50 -3.43
C PRO A 32 1.64 -14.00 -3.39
N ARG A 33 1.91 -13.39 -4.55
CA ARG A 33 1.88 -11.93 -4.67
C ARG A 33 0.43 -11.52 -4.51
N HIS A 34 0.07 -11.07 -3.32
CA HIS A 34 -1.25 -10.52 -3.05
C HIS A 34 -1.30 -9.13 -3.69
N THR A 35 -1.95 -9.02 -4.85
CA THR A 35 -2.28 -7.72 -5.39
C THR A 35 -3.35 -7.08 -4.53
N VAL A 36 -3.14 -5.84 -4.09
CA VAL A 36 -4.07 -5.10 -3.23
C VAL A 36 -4.97 -4.25 -4.12
N GLU A 37 -6.27 -4.56 -4.11
CA GLU A 37 -7.29 -3.73 -4.77
C GLU A 37 -7.71 -2.58 -3.86
N ILE A 38 -7.51 -1.34 -4.32
CA ILE A 38 -7.86 -0.14 -3.56
C ILE A 38 -9.27 0.33 -3.99
N ASN A 39 -10.30 -0.22 -3.36
CA ASN A 39 -11.69 0.15 -3.68
C ASN A 39 -12.10 1.54 -3.16
N ASP A 40 -11.68 1.90 -1.95
CA ASP A 40 -12.04 3.17 -1.29
C ASP A 40 -10.76 3.84 -0.76
N TYR A 41 -10.08 3.14 0.14
CA TYR A 41 -8.74 3.41 0.62
C TYR A 41 -8.18 2.14 1.27
N ILE A 42 -6.88 2.08 1.46
CA ILE A 42 -6.20 1.06 2.27
C ILE A 42 -5.36 1.73 3.36
N LEU A 43 -5.10 1.00 4.45
CA LEU A 43 -4.19 1.41 5.50
C LEU A 43 -2.97 0.48 5.47
N LEU A 44 -1.78 1.04 5.25
CA LEU A 44 -0.53 0.29 5.26
C LEU A 44 0.43 0.85 6.31
N GLU A 45 1.02 -0.03 7.10
CA GLU A 45 2.00 0.32 8.14
C GLU A 45 3.40 0.59 7.55
N ASN A 46 4.30 1.12 8.37
CA ASN A 46 5.72 1.36 8.02
C ASN A 46 5.94 2.39 6.89
N GLY A 47 5.10 3.42 6.85
CA GLY A 47 5.26 4.57 5.99
C GLY A 47 6.28 5.59 6.52
N LYS A 48 6.00 6.87 6.26
CA LYS A 48 6.83 8.03 6.59
C LYS A 48 7.28 7.98 8.05
N GLU A 49 8.58 8.17 8.23
CA GLU A 49 9.19 8.25 9.55
C GLU A 49 9.15 9.69 10.06
N ILE A 50 8.90 9.85 11.37
CA ILE A 50 8.93 11.16 12.03
C ILE A 50 9.84 11.12 13.24
N LEU A 51 10.42 12.27 13.58
CA LEU A 51 11.27 12.41 14.74
C LEU A 51 10.51 12.04 16.03
N GLY A 52 11.13 11.25 16.88
CA GLY A 52 10.54 10.80 18.15
C GLY A 52 9.74 9.50 18.04
N LYS A 53 9.73 8.81 16.90
CA LYS A 53 9.18 7.45 16.77
C LYS A 53 10.19 6.47 16.19
N GLU A 54 10.12 5.23 16.68
CA GLU A 54 10.92 4.12 16.16
C GLU A 54 10.28 3.45 14.94
N LYS A 55 8.95 3.51 14.82
CA LYS A 55 8.19 2.92 13.72
C LYS A 55 7.70 4.00 12.76
N GLY A 56 7.70 3.68 11.47
CA GLY A 56 7.06 4.49 10.43
C GLY A 56 5.56 4.61 10.65
N LEU A 57 4.98 5.72 10.19
CA LEU A 57 3.55 5.99 10.34
C LEU A 57 2.70 5.10 9.43
N THR A 58 1.48 4.82 9.85
CA THR A 58 0.48 4.18 9.01
C THR A 58 0.00 5.17 7.96
N ALA A 59 -0.05 4.73 6.70
CA ALA A 59 -0.46 5.52 5.55
C ALA A 59 -1.89 5.15 5.13
N PHE A 60 -2.73 6.17 4.98
CA PHE A 60 -4.00 6.13 4.28
C PHE A 60 -3.74 6.34 2.79
N ILE A 61 -3.97 5.32 1.99
CA ILE A 61 -3.65 5.30 0.56
C ILE A 61 -4.94 5.13 -0.26
N PHE A 62 -5.13 5.94 -1.28
CA PHE A 62 -6.27 5.84 -2.20
C PHE A 62 -5.85 6.10 -3.66
N GLU A 63 -6.65 5.61 -4.61
CA GLU A 63 -6.44 5.83 -6.05
C GLU A 63 -6.68 7.30 -6.42
N ASN A 64 -5.74 7.89 -7.16
CA ASN A 64 -5.83 9.27 -7.62
C ASN A 64 -6.65 9.38 -8.92
N ASP A 65 -7.40 10.49 -9.07
CA ASP A 65 -7.99 10.86 -10.35
C ASP A 65 -7.00 11.77 -11.12
N VAL A 66 -6.25 11.19 -12.03
CA VAL A 66 -5.23 11.90 -12.83
C VAL A 66 -5.82 12.99 -13.75
N ARG A 67 -7.15 12.99 -13.98
CA ARG A 67 -7.82 14.02 -14.79
C ARG A 67 -8.05 15.30 -14.00
N LYS A 68 -8.01 15.23 -12.66
CA LYS A 68 -8.17 16.39 -11.77
C LYS A 68 -6.89 17.20 -11.61
N ILE A 69 -7.04 18.35 -10.93
CA ILE A 69 -5.89 19.13 -10.44
C ILE A 69 -5.02 18.25 -9.52
N PRO A 70 -3.70 18.50 -9.46
CA PRO A 70 -2.83 17.79 -8.53
C PRO A 70 -3.34 17.89 -7.09
N PHE A 71 -3.35 16.79 -6.36
CA PHE A 71 -3.86 16.77 -4.98
C PHE A 71 -3.08 17.72 -4.06
N GLN A 72 -1.78 17.89 -4.32
CA GLN A 72 -0.94 18.89 -3.67
C GLN A 72 -1.52 20.31 -3.80
N GLN A 73 -1.97 20.66 -5.02
CA GLN A 73 -2.57 21.96 -5.30
C GLN A 73 -3.92 22.10 -4.61
N PHE A 74 -4.76 21.05 -4.64
CA PHE A 74 -6.02 21.03 -3.89
C PHE A 74 -5.81 21.32 -2.39
N LEU A 75 -4.81 20.68 -1.76
CA LEU A 75 -4.48 20.94 -0.35
C LEU A 75 -3.90 22.33 -0.12
N ALA A 76 -3.04 22.80 -1.03
CA ALA A 76 -2.48 24.15 -0.99
C ALA A 76 -3.56 25.22 -1.01
N ASP A 77 -4.52 25.10 -1.92
CA ASP A 77 -5.63 26.05 -2.03
C ASP A 77 -6.57 25.98 -0.82
N LYS A 78 -6.89 24.76 -0.35
CA LYS A 78 -7.81 24.54 0.78
C LYS A 78 -7.26 25.00 2.12
N TYR A 79 -6.01 24.66 2.42
CA TYR A 79 -5.38 24.92 3.72
C TYR A 79 -4.41 26.08 3.72
N LYS A 80 -4.21 26.74 2.56
CA LYS A 80 -3.27 27.84 2.37
C LYS A 80 -1.85 27.46 2.79
N VAL A 81 -1.45 26.21 2.54
CA VAL A 81 -0.06 25.81 2.75
C VAL A 81 0.79 26.47 1.66
N GLY A 82 1.80 27.23 2.07
CA GLY A 82 2.54 28.15 1.20
C GLY A 82 3.41 27.51 0.10
N GLY A 83 3.33 26.19 -0.09
CA GLY A 83 4.13 25.46 -1.08
C GLY A 83 3.51 24.12 -1.50
N TYR A 84 4.05 23.57 -2.58
CA TYR A 84 3.59 22.31 -3.21
C TYR A 84 4.46 21.09 -2.88
N ARG A 85 5.51 21.29 -2.08
CA ARG A 85 6.47 20.27 -1.63
C ARG A 85 6.32 20.07 -0.13
N ASP A 86 6.60 18.86 0.35
CA ASP A 86 6.58 18.54 1.78
C ASP A 86 5.29 18.99 2.49
N ILE A 87 4.14 18.82 1.82
CA ILE A 87 2.86 19.33 2.33
C ILE A 87 2.54 18.64 3.66
N SER A 88 2.49 19.44 4.72
CA SER A 88 1.90 19.07 5.99
C SER A 88 1.10 20.24 6.55
N TYR A 89 0.00 19.94 7.23
CA TYR A 89 -0.87 20.95 7.78
C TYR A 89 -1.54 20.48 9.07
N TRP A 90 -1.91 21.45 9.90
CA TRP A 90 -2.63 21.21 11.14
C TRP A 90 -4.13 21.37 10.93
N VAL A 91 -4.90 20.46 11.51
CA VAL A 91 -6.37 20.51 11.55
C VAL A 91 -6.85 20.34 12.98
N THR A 92 -7.97 20.97 13.32
CA THR A 92 -8.64 20.78 14.61
C THR A 92 -9.93 20.01 14.38
N ILE A 93 -10.08 18.87 15.05
CA ILE A 93 -11.25 17.99 14.97
C ILE A 93 -11.71 17.72 16.39
N ASP A 94 -12.97 18.03 16.69
CA ASP A 94 -13.56 17.85 18.03
C ASP A 94 -12.71 18.47 19.17
N GLY A 95 -12.15 19.65 18.92
CA GLY A 95 -11.31 20.39 19.87
C GLY A 95 -9.87 19.87 20.02
N ASN A 96 -9.51 18.78 19.35
CA ASN A 96 -8.16 18.21 19.36
C ASN A 96 -7.39 18.59 18.10
N ARG A 97 -6.08 18.82 18.23
CA ARG A 97 -5.21 19.16 17.10
C ARG A 97 -4.54 17.92 16.54
N TYR A 98 -4.47 17.88 15.22
CA TYR A 98 -3.85 16.81 14.46
C TYR A 98 -3.02 17.40 13.34
N LYS A 99 -1.91 16.73 13.02
CA LYS A 99 -1.08 17.07 11.87
C LYS A 99 -1.23 16.00 10.81
N VAL A 100 -1.48 16.43 9.58
CA VAL A 100 -1.57 15.56 8.41
C VAL A 100 -0.32 15.75 7.56
N TYR A 101 0.23 14.65 7.07
CA TYR A 101 1.36 14.60 6.16
C TYR A 101 0.92 14.02 4.83
N LEU A 102 1.20 14.73 3.74
CA LEU A 102 1.12 14.17 2.39
C LEU A 102 2.47 13.54 2.03
N TYR A 103 2.44 12.41 1.34
CA TYR A 103 3.64 11.79 0.79
C TYR A 103 3.93 12.39 -0.58
N GLU A 104 5.19 12.70 -0.86
CA GLU A 104 5.62 12.87 -2.24
C GLU A 104 5.65 11.51 -2.95
N ASN A 105 5.53 11.49 -4.28
CA ASN A 105 5.53 10.23 -5.04
C ASN A 105 6.77 9.38 -4.75
N ALA A 106 7.94 10.02 -4.70
CA ALA A 106 9.20 9.37 -4.38
C ALA A 106 9.24 8.81 -2.94
N GLU A 107 8.51 9.43 -1.99
CA GLU A 107 8.40 8.88 -0.65
C GLU A 107 7.46 7.69 -0.61
N LEU A 108 6.31 7.76 -1.29
CA LEU A 108 5.38 6.64 -1.41
C LEU A 108 6.09 5.40 -1.99
N GLU A 109 6.83 5.56 -3.08
CA GLU A 109 7.62 4.47 -3.71
C GLU A 109 8.78 3.98 -2.84
N LYS A 110 9.32 4.84 -1.96
CA LYS A 110 10.35 4.43 -0.99
C LYS A 110 9.79 3.50 0.08
N TYR A 111 8.56 3.76 0.54
CA TYR A 111 7.97 3.05 1.67
C TYR A 111 7.10 1.85 1.25
N PHE A 112 6.50 1.91 0.06
CA PHE A 112 5.53 0.93 -0.40
C PHE A 112 5.83 0.48 -1.82
N ASP A 113 5.68 -0.83 -2.08
CA ASP A 113 5.73 -1.36 -3.44
C ASP A 113 4.42 -1.05 -4.17
N VAL A 114 4.38 0.11 -4.82
CA VAL A 114 3.20 0.57 -5.59
C VAL A 114 2.85 -0.36 -6.76
N SER A 115 3.75 -1.26 -7.18
CA SER A 115 3.45 -2.23 -8.23
C SER A 115 2.47 -3.32 -7.79
N GLU A 116 2.29 -3.49 -6.47
CA GLU A 116 1.30 -4.41 -5.90
C GLU A 116 -0.12 -3.81 -5.87
N PHE A 117 -0.26 -2.51 -6.13
CA PHE A 117 -1.56 -1.84 -6.14
C PHE A 117 -2.22 -1.99 -7.51
N MET A 118 -3.47 -2.44 -7.51
CA MET A 118 -4.29 -2.50 -8.72
C MET A 118 -4.96 -1.14 -8.95
N VAL A 119 -4.71 -0.54 -10.11
CA VAL A 119 -5.47 0.64 -10.57
C VAL A 119 -6.79 0.12 -11.14
N SER A 120 -7.92 0.55 -10.55
CA SER A 120 -9.24 0.07 -10.97
C SER A 120 -9.62 0.54 -12.38
N ASN A 121 -9.07 1.68 -12.83
CA ASN A 121 -9.22 2.19 -14.20
C ASN A 121 -7.93 2.01 -15.02
N VAL A 122 -7.87 0.94 -15.82
CA VAL A 122 -6.85 0.81 -16.87
C VAL A 122 -7.21 1.75 -18.01
N GLU A 123 -6.85 3.02 -17.89
CA GLU A 123 -6.97 3.95 -19.01
C GLU A 123 -5.95 3.59 -20.08
N THR A 124 -6.42 3.02 -21.19
CA THR A 124 -5.69 2.94 -22.45
C THR A 124 -5.63 4.33 -23.08
N GLU A 125 -4.86 5.26 -22.52
CA GLU A 125 -4.53 6.50 -23.21
C GLU A 125 -3.01 6.72 -23.26
N VAL A 126 -2.50 6.46 -24.45
CA VAL A 126 -1.19 6.89 -24.91
C VAL A 126 -1.13 8.42 -24.79
N ASN A 127 -0.16 8.92 -24.02
CA ASN A 127 0.18 10.33 -23.76
C ASN A 127 -0.53 11.03 -22.58
N ILE A 128 -0.02 10.82 -21.36
CA ILE A 128 0.02 11.91 -20.37
C ILE A 128 1.47 12.38 -20.24
N LYS A 129 1.81 13.42 -21.00
CA LYS A 129 3.02 14.22 -20.74
C LYS A 129 2.80 14.93 -19.39
N GLY A 130 3.39 14.36 -18.34
CA GLY A 130 3.40 14.91 -16.98
C GLY A 130 3.20 13.80 -15.96
N SER A 131 4.22 13.56 -15.13
CA SER A 131 4.22 12.52 -14.08
C SER A 131 3.18 12.86 -12.99
N LYS A 132 1.91 12.51 -13.23
CA LYS A 132 0.85 12.54 -12.21
C LYS A 132 0.85 11.20 -11.48
N ALA A 133 0.76 11.23 -10.15
CA ALA A 133 0.75 10.02 -9.32
C ALA A 133 -0.55 9.23 -9.53
N ASN A 134 -0.47 7.90 -9.58
CA ASN A 134 -1.67 7.04 -9.63
C ASN A 134 -2.30 6.84 -8.25
N PHE A 135 -1.54 7.10 -7.17
CA PHE A 135 -1.97 6.90 -5.80
C PHE A 135 -1.58 8.09 -4.95
N ILE A 136 -2.40 8.39 -3.94
CA ILE A 136 -2.15 9.42 -2.94
C ILE A 136 -2.06 8.74 -1.58
N ALA A 137 -1.01 9.07 -0.83
CA ALA A 137 -0.79 8.58 0.51
C ALA A 137 -0.73 9.73 1.52
N MET A 138 -1.38 9.55 2.67
CA MET A 138 -1.36 10.49 3.78
C MET A 138 -1.18 9.79 5.12
N SER A 139 -0.50 10.42 6.06
CA SER A 139 -0.44 9.98 7.46
C SER A 139 -0.95 11.09 8.37
N MET A 140 -1.42 10.72 9.56
CA MET A 140 -1.98 11.66 10.52
C MET A 140 -1.48 11.36 11.93
N ILE A 141 -1.07 12.40 12.64
CA ILE A 141 -0.63 12.31 14.04
C ILE A 141 -1.38 13.30 14.92
N ASN A 142 -1.38 13.05 16.24
CA ASN A 142 -1.88 13.99 17.24
C ASN A 142 -0.73 14.90 17.75
N ASP A 143 -1.05 15.78 18.71
CA ASP A 143 -0.07 16.67 19.37
C ASP A 143 1.03 15.92 20.15
N ALA A 144 0.81 14.65 20.51
CA ALA A 144 1.79 13.79 21.16
C ALA A 144 2.66 12.99 20.16
N ASN A 145 2.51 13.25 18.86
CA ASN A 145 3.12 12.48 17.76
C ASN A 145 2.67 11.00 17.70
N ASP A 146 1.54 10.66 18.31
CA ASP A 146 0.95 9.33 18.15
C ASP A 146 0.41 9.15 16.75
N ASP A 147 0.57 7.93 16.21
CA ASP A 147 0.03 7.59 14.91
C ASP A 147 -1.48 7.43 15.06
N CYS A 148 -2.23 8.31 14.41
CA CYS A 148 -3.69 8.29 14.49
C CYS A 148 -4.31 7.23 13.58
N LEU A 149 -3.54 6.59 12.70
CA LEU A 149 -4.03 5.58 11.75
C LEU A 149 -3.63 4.15 12.13
N ALA A 150 -2.70 4.00 13.08
CA ALA A 150 -2.26 2.70 13.63
C ALA A 150 -3.46 1.86 14.12
N GLU A 151 -3.31 0.54 14.06
CA GLU A 151 -4.39 -0.40 14.33
C GLU A 151 -5.00 -0.25 15.72
N ASP A 152 -4.15 -0.02 16.71
CA ASP A 152 -4.46 0.14 18.13
C ASP A 152 -4.74 1.59 18.54
N SER A 153 -4.74 2.53 17.59
CA SER A 153 -4.93 3.95 17.88
C SER A 153 -6.37 4.29 18.29
N LEU A 154 -6.53 4.96 19.44
CA LEU A 154 -7.83 5.50 19.88
C LEU A 154 -8.39 6.55 18.91
N TYR A 155 -7.53 7.16 18.10
CA TYR A 155 -7.90 8.21 17.14
C TYR A 155 -8.22 7.66 15.75
N ARG A 156 -8.12 6.34 15.52
CA ARG A 156 -8.27 5.70 14.21
C ARG A 156 -9.58 6.03 13.53
N SER A 157 -10.69 5.99 14.26
CA SER A 157 -12.01 6.34 13.70
C SER A 157 -12.09 7.81 13.28
N ILE A 158 -11.50 8.72 14.05
CA ILE A 158 -11.52 10.16 13.76
C ILE A 158 -10.65 10.44 12.53
N ALA A 159 -9.44 9.89 12.50
CA ALA A 159 -8.49 10.07 11.40
C ALA A 159 -9.03 9.51 10.08
N THR A 160 -9.51 8.26 10.08
CA THR A 160 -10.07 7.63 8.87
C THR A 160 -11.29 8.37 8.33
N LYS A 161 -12.22 8.80 9.18
CA LYS A 161 -13.39 9.61 8.76
C LYS A 161 -12.97 10.94 8.16
N TYR A 162 -12.01 11.62 8.78
CA TYR A 162 -11.50 12.89 8.30
C TYR A 162 -10.83 12.75 6.92
N LEU A 163 -9.89 11.80 6.78
CA LEU A 163 -9.15 11.60 5.52
C LEU A 163 -10.05 11.06 4.41
N LYS A 164 -11.04 10.21 4.73
CA LYS A 164 -12.05 9.79 3.77
C LYS A 164 -12.87 10.96 3.26
N ARG A 165 -13.36 11.83 4.15
CA ARG A 165 -14.10 13.03 3.72
C ARG A 165 -13.24 13.95 2.84
N LEU A 166 -11.95 14.11 3.17
CA LEU A 166 -11.02 14.90 2.38
C LEU A 166 -10.81 14.30 0.98
N LYS A 167 -10.68 12.97 0.91
CA LYS A 167 -10.61 12.22 -0.34
C LYS A 167 -11.88 12.43 -1.18
N ASP A 168 -13.05 12.23 -0.58
CA ASP A 168 -14.33 12.36 -1.27
C ASP A 168 -14.53 13.79 -1.78
N GLU A 169 -14.13 14.79 -0.99
CA GLU A 169 -14.15 16.19 -1.41
C GLU A 169 -13.25 16.44 -2.64
N TYR A 170 -12.06 15.84 -2.68
CA TYR A 170 -11.18 15.93 -3.85
C TYR A 170 -11.76 15.22 -5.07
N LEU A 171 -12.31 14.02 -4.91
CA LEU A 171 -12.79 13.19 -6.02
C LEU A 171 -14.14 13.63 -6.57
N TYR A 172 -14.98 14.33 -5.80
CA TYR A 172 -16.33 14.69 -6.22
C TYR A 172 -16.62 16.20 -6.34
N ASN A 173 -15.69 17.08 -5.95
CA ASN A 173 -15.75 18.51 -6.30
C ASN A 173 -14.99 18.82 -7.59
#